data_AF-A0A847WJ78-F1
#
_entry.id   AF-A0A847WJ78-F1
#
_cell.length_a   1.000
_cell.length_b   1.000
_cell.length_c   1.000
_cell.angle_alpha   90.00
_cell.angle_beta   90.00
_cell.angle_gamma   90.00
#
_symmetry.space_group_name_H-M   'P 1'
#
loop_
_entity.id
_entity.type
_entity.pdbx_description
1 polymer ?
#
loop_
_entity_poly.entity_id
_entity_poly.type
_entity_poly.pdbx_seq_one_letter_code
_entity_poly.pdbx_strand_id
1 'polypeptide(L)'
;MIPSYCGTSITQTHQIHLPIQPERLKSSFQQGTMGTITINNQIVHDKIIFDSSLNVEIPLSLEKGINHFTITYTEGRQILIEEIEIYYLENPDAIVDKEDPKAFQTVQSAIDSIEKKEQSGTIFIRNGFYYEKNRIQGEDISIFGESSTQTILSYDDFSAKVIGENGERCGTFRSPTFTITNTAIGCQMMNLTIENTYDRYNRPGIESYEERIAQGTYDINDGYGCQAVALRVDADQCSFRNLILQSGQDTLFDNIGRHYFYHCKIAGDVDFIFGEAQSVYEKCDIISRDIYSLPKGYIVAPRTNINFEFGYLLLQCRLLHTIEKPFDTVYLARPWRQDGAVMFKDCYMDQHIKAQGYIDMPSGSFYSFAEKARFYEYGSYGPGALTSEMRKIAPIEVVNRYTKENVLSSNGGQYLDDWKPF
;
A
#
# COMPACT_ATOMS: atom_id res chain seq x y z
N MET A 1 38.37 -46.24 -19.69
CA MET A 1 38.31 -45.20 -20.75
C MET A 1 37.13 -44.30 -20.46
N ILE A 2 37.41 -43.15 -19.86
CA ILE A 2 36.52 -42.00 -19.78
C ILE A 2 37.22 -40.94 -20.64
N PRO A 3 36.55 -40.30 -21.59
CA PRO A 3 36.97 -39.01 -22.10
C PRO A 3 36.12 -37.89 -21.51
N SER A 4 36.81 -36.79 -21.23
CA SER A 4 36.39 -35.56 -20.58
C SER A 4 36.51 -34.37 -21.56
N TYR A 5 35.90 -33.23 -21.15
CA TYR A 5 36.00 -31.84 -21.66
C TYR A 5 35.31 -31.54 -23.02
N CYS A 6 34.68 -30.39 -23.28
CA CYS A 6 34.74 -29.01 -22.78
C CYS A 6 33.36 -28.35 -23.04
N GLY A 7 32.75 -27.55 -22.17
CA GLY A 7 33.04 -26.12 -22.02
C GLY A 7 32.06 -25.24 -22.82
N THR A 8 31.00 -24.74 -22.17
CA THR A 8 30.35 -23.46 -22.50
C THR A 8 29.65 -22.95 -21.24
N SER A 9 30.12 -21.82 -20.72
CA SER A 9 29.49 -21.08 -19.65
C SER A 9 28.13 -20.59 -20.13
N ILE A 10 27.05 -21.09 -19.53
CA ILE A 10 25.75 -20.46 -19.63
C ILE A 10 25.56 -19.72 -18.31
N THR A 11 25.76 -18.41 -18.36
CA THR A 11 25.28 -17.46 -17.36
C THR A 11 23.80 -17.75 -17.11
N GLN A 12 23.44 -18.24 -15.92
CA GLN A 12 22.05 -18.39 -15.49
C GLN A 12 21.43 -17.00 -15.35
N THR A 13 20.85 -16.48 -16.42
CA THR A 13 19.89 -15.38 -16.37
C THR A 13 18.67 -15.86 -15.60
N HIS A 14 18.47 -15.33 -14.39
CA HIS A 14 17.24 -15.59 -13.63
C HIS A 14 16.18 -14.64 -14.18
N GLN A 15 15.39 -15.13 -15.15
CA GLN A 15 14.20 -14.43 -15.63
C GLN A 15 13.07 -14.66 -14.64
N ILE A 16 12.58 -13.60 -14.00
CA ILE A 16 11.50 -13.69 -13.02
C ILE A 16 10.31 -12.90 -13.57
N HIS A 17 9.23 -13.62 -13.84
CA HIS A 17 7.95 -13.03 -14.24
C HIS A 17 7.11 -12.83 -12.98
N LEU A 18 6.84 -11.57 -12.64
CA LEU A 18 6.02 -11.23 -11.49
C LEU A 18 4.62 -10.89 -12.01
N PRO A 19 3.67 -11.82 -11.90
CA PRO A 19 2.28 -11.49 -12.18
C PRO A 19 1.85 -10.44 -11.14
N ILE A 20 1.57 -9.22 -11.61
CA ILE A 20 0.79 -8.26 -10.83
C ILE A 20 -0.63 -8.79 -10.97
N GLN A 21 -1.14 -9.44 -9.92
CA GLN A 21 -2.42 -10.18 -10.01
C GLN A 21 -3.49 -9.38 -10.77
N PRO A 22 -4.09 -9.93 -11.85
CA PRO A 22 -5.35 -9.42 -12.32
C PRO A 22 -6.42 -9.88 -11.33
N GLU A 23 -7.32 -8.99 -10.91
CA GLU A 23 -8.65 -9.43 -10.48
C GLU A 23 -9.23 -10.26 -11.65
N ARG A 24 -9.06 -11.58 -11.59
CA ARG A 24 -9.62 -12.60 -12.49
C ARG A 24 -9.36 -12.33 -13.99
N LEU A 25 -8.30 -12.94 -14.54
CA LEU A 25 -8.50 -13.64 -15.81
C LEU A 25 -9.71 -14.55 -15.58
N LYS A 26 -10.85 -14.29 -16.24
CA LYS A 26 -11.89 -15.31 -16.30
C LYS A 26 -11.32 -16.40 -17.20
N SER A 27 -10.52 -17.30 -16.61
CA SER A 27 -9.85 -18.40 -17.31
C SER A 27 -10.82 -19.50 -17.76
N SER A 28 -12.02 -19.11 -18.20
CA SER A 28 -13.00 -19.98 -18.84
C SER A 28 -13.43 -19.34 -20.15
N PHE A 29 -12.52 -19.21 -21.11
CA PHE A 29 -12.90 -18.93 -22.49
C PHE A 29 -13.78 -20.07 -22.99
N GLN A 30 -14.85 -19.76 -23.72
CA GLN A 30 -15.57 -20.81 -24.45
C GLN A 30 -14.60 -21.47 -25.45
N GLN A 31 -14.59 -22.80 -25.51
CA GLN A 31 -13.73 -23.53 -26.44
C GLN A 31 -13.96 -23.03 -27.87
N GLY A 32 -12.89 -22.62 -28.55
CA GLY A 32 -12.98 -22.10 -29.92
C GLY A 32 -13.06 -20.57 -30.01
N THR A 33 -12.97 -19.84 -28.89
CA THR A 33 -13.00 -18.37 -28.88
C THR A 33 -11.79 -17.81 -29.60
N MET A 34 -12.01 -16.94 -30.59
CA MET A 34 -10.93 -16.27 -31.30
C MET A 34 -10.58 -14.95 -30.62
N GLY A 35 -9.28 -14.65 -30.50
CA GLY A 35 -8.84 -13.33 -30.05
C GLY A 35 -7.42 -12.96 -30.47
N THR A 36 -7.06 -11.76 -30.05
CA THR A 36 -5.79 -11.08 -30.35
C THR A 36 -5.15 -10.71 -29.02
N ILE A 37 -3.84 -10.95 -28.89
CA ILE A 37 -3.05 -10.55 -27.73
C ILE A 37 -2.09 -9.45 -28.17
N THR A 38 -2.15 -8.31 -27.49
CA THR A 38 -1.15 -7.25 -27.63
C THR A 38 -0.31 -7.11 -26.38
N ILE A 39 0.96 -6.77 -26.54
CA ILE A 39 1.88 -6.37 -25.47
C ILE A 39 2.39 -4.97 -25.80
N ASN A 40 2.28 -4.03 -24.87
CA ASN A 40 2.68 -2.64 -25.06
C ASN A 40 2.13 -2.04 -26.37
N ASN A 41 0.84 -2.30 -26.63
CA ASN A 41 0.11 -1.91 -27.86
C ASN A 41 0.62 -2.53 -29.17
N GLN A 42 1.52 -3.51 -29.12
CA GLN A 42 1.98 -4.27 -30.27
C GLN A 42 1.29 -5.62 -30.33
N ILE A 43 0.73 -5.99 -31.48
CA ILE A 43 0.12 -7.31 -31.66
C ILE A 43 1.23 -8.38 -31.63
N VAL A 44 1.19 -9.25 -30.63
CA VAL A 44 2.14 -10.37 -30.48
C VAL A 44 1.54 -11.64 -31.05
N HIS A 45 0.22 -11.78 -30.93
CA HIS A 45 -0.52 -12.86 -31.58
C HIS A 45 -1.85 -12.34 -32.12
N ASP A 46 -2.16 -12.71 -33.36
CA ASP A 46 -3.43 -12.40 -34.00
C ASP A 46 -4.19 -13.69 -34.32
N LYS A 47 -5.50 -13.69 -34.07
CA LYS A 47 -6.42 -14.81 -34.36
C LYS A 47 -6.04 -16.12 -33.66
N ILE A 48 -5.62 -16.07 -32.41
CA ILE A 48 -5.48 -17.28 -31.59
C ILE A 48 -6.87 -17.84 -31.31
N ILE A 49 -7.00 -19.17 -31.37
CA ILE A 49 -8.16 -19.87 -30.85
C ILE A 49 -7.84 -20.30 -29.42
N PHE A 50 -8.53 -19.72 -28.43
CA PHE A 50 -8.40 -20.10 -27.03
C PHE A 50 -9.08 -21.45 -26.76
N ASP A 51 -8.38 -22.33 -26.05
CA ASP A 51 -8.94 -23.54 -25.47
C ASP A 51 -9.29 -23.32 -23.99
N SER A 52 -10.02 -24.28 -23.40
CA SER A 52 -10.48 -24.21 -22.01
C SER A 52 -9.36 -24.29 -20.96
N SER A 53 -8.12 -24.57 -21.36
CA SER A 53 -6.95 -24.73 -20.48
C SER A 53 -5.92 -23.60 -20.60
N LEU A 54 -6.01 -22.77 -21.64
CA LEU A 54 -5.17 -21.61 -21.92
C LEU A 54 -3.68 -21.80 -21.63
N ASN A 55 -3.06 -22.85 -22.16
CA ASN A 55 -1.60 -22.93 -22.21
C ASN A 55 -1.11 -22.25 -23.50
N VAL A 56 -1.23 -20.92 -23.57
CA VAL A 56 -0.54 -20.16 -24.62
C VAL A 56 0.89 -19.93 -24.12
N GLU A 57 1.85 -20.70 -24.65
CA GLU A 57 3.25 -20.32 -24.56
C GLU A 57 3.43 -19.04 -25.38
N ILE A 58 3.40 -17.88 -24.70
CA ILE A 58 3.74 -16.62 -25.34
C ILE A 58 5.28 -16.55 -25.31
N PRO A 59 5.99 -16.57 -26.45
CA PRO A 59 7.41 -16.26 -26.48
C PRO A 59 7.57 -14.77 -26.17
N LEU A 60 7.73 -14.45 -24.88
CA LEU A 60 7.70 -13.07 -24.41
C LEU A 60 9.08 -12.42 -24.56
N SER A 61 9.21 -11.47 -25.50
CA SER A 61 10.22 -10.41 -25.38
C SER A 61 9.67 -9.32 -24.45
N LEU A 62 9.72 -9.54 -23.14
CA LEU A 62 9.35 -8.51 -22.18
C LEU A 62 10.44 -7.45 -22.09
N GLU A 63 10.02 -6.20 -21.95
CA GLU A 63 10.91 -5.12 -21.54
C GLU A 63 11.06 -5.13 -20.02
N LYS A 64 12.24 -4.79 -19.50
CA LYS A 64 12.43 -4.66 -18.04
C LYS A 64 11.41 -3.65 -17.51
N GLY A 65 10.70 -4.01 -16.44
CA GLY A 65 9.63 -3.20 -15.87
C GLY A 65 8.24 -3.68 -16.26
N ILE A 66 7.27 -2.76 -16.26
CA ILE A 66 5.86 -3.07 -16.46
C ILE A 66 5.59 -3.31 -17.95
N ASN A 67 4.99 -4.45 -18.27
CA ASN A 67 4.50 -4.79 -19.59
C ASN A 67 2.98 -4.88 -19.53
N HIS A 68 2.30 -4.14 -20.40
CA HIS A 68 0.84 -4.10 -20.48
C HIS A 68 0.37 -5.09 -21.54
N PHE A 69 -0.46 -6.03 -21.13
CA PHE A 69 -1.08 -7.02 -21.99
C PHE A 69 -2.54 -6.67 -22.17
N THR A 70 -3.02 -6.79 -23.40
CA THR A 70 -4.43 -6.69 -23.71
C THR A 70 -4.83 -7.92 -24.51
N ILE A 71 -5.81 -8.66 -23.98
CA ILE A 71 -6.43 -9.80 -24.64
C ILE A 71 -7.80 -9.33 -25.12
N THR A 72 -7.96 -9.20 -26.44
CA THR A 72 -9.24 -8.88 -27.06
C THR A 72 -9.84 -10.15 -27.66
N TYR A 73 -11.06 -10.50 -27.30
CA TYR A 73 -11.71 -11.72 -27.77
C TYR A 73 -13.21 -11.53 -28.02
N THR A 74 -13.81 -12.43 -28.78
CA THR A 74 -15.23 -12.34 -29.14
C THR A 74 -16.02 -13.51 -28.56
N GLU A 75 -17.00 -13.22 -27.69
CA GLU A 75 -18.01 -14.19 -27.25
C GLU A 75 -19.37 -13.85 -27.88
N GLY A 76 -19.82 -14.69 -28.82
CA GLY A 76 -21.03 -14.44 -29.60
C GLY A 76 -20.93 -13.17 -30.46
N ARG A 77 -21.63 -12.11 -30.06
CA ARG A 77 -21.58 -10.77 -30.72
C ARG A 77 -20.85 -9.71 -29.89
N GLN A 78 -20.36 -10.07 -28.70
CA GLN A 78 -19.71 -9.13 -27.80
C GLN A 78 -18.19 -9.21 -27.98
N ILE A 79 -17.54 -8.05 -28.04
CA ILE A 79 -16.10 -7.94 -27.94
C ILE A 79 -15.77 -7.71 -26.47
N LEU A 80 -14.92 -8.56 -25.92
CA LEU A 80 -14.42 -8.51 -24.56
C LEU A 80 -12.94 -8.16 -24.57
N ILE A 81 -12.52 -7.37 -23.60
CA ILE A 81 -11.15 -6.91 -23.43
C ILE A 81 -10.72 -7.24 -22.01
N GLU A 82 -9.61 -7.96 -21.88
CA GLU A 82 -8.93 -8.22 -20.61
C GLU A 82 -7.56 -7.55 -20.63
N GLU A 83 -7.25 -6.80 -19.58
CA GLU A 83 -5.98 -6.12 -19.41
C GLU A 83 -5.21 -6.79 -18.27
N ILE A 84 -3.93 -7.09 -18.50
CA ILE A 84 -3.04 -7.73 -17.53
C ILE A 84 -1.74 -6.94 -17.53
N GLU A 85 -1.13 -6.78 -16.36
CA GLU A 85 0.17 -6.13 -16.23
C GLU A 85 1.16 -7.13 -15.62
N ILE A 86 2.31 -7.28 -16.26
CA ILE A 86 3.38 -8.15 -15.77
C ILE A 86 4.61 -7.30 -15.58
N TYR A 87 5.18 -7.34 -14.38
CA TYR A 87 6.50 -6.77 -14.16
C TYR A 87 7.55 -7.82 -14.52
N TYR A 88 8.39 -7.50 -15.50
CA TYR A 88 9.53 -8.32 -15.85
C TYR A 88 10.75 -7.83 -15.07
N LEU A 89 11.22 -8.70 -14.17
CA LEU A 89 12.45 -8.48 -13.43
C LEU A 89 13.56 -9.36 -14.02
N GLU A 90 14.61 -8.71 -14.48
CA GLU A 90 15.80 -9.37 -15.00
C GLU A 90 16.97 -9.18 -14.03
N ASN A 91 17.59 -10.29 -13.62
CA ASN A 91 18.82 -10.33 -12.82
C ASN A 91 18.77 -9.42 -11.57
N PRO A 92 17.92 -9.73 -10.56
CA PRO A 92 17.95 -8.99 -9.30
C PRO A 92 19.32 -9.06 -8.64
N ASP A 93 19.74 -7.96 -8.01
CA ASP A 93 21.02 -7.86 -7.30
C ASP A 93 21.08 -8.74 -6.05
N ALA A 94 19.92 -9.04 -5.45
CA ALA A 94 19.77 -9.97 -4.35
C ALA A 94 18.47 -10.78 -4.48
N ILE A 95 18.54 -12.06 -4.12
CA ILE A 95 17.37 -12.95 -4.00
C ILE A 95 17.27 -13.39 -2.55
N VAL A 96 16.06 -13.27 -1.99
CA VAL A 96 15.70 -13.76 -0.66
C VAL A 96 14.85 -15.01 -0.82
N ASP A 97 15.34 -16.14 -0.32
CA ASP A 97 14.67 -17.43 -0.38
C ASP A 97 15.13 -18.30 0.81
N LYS A 98 14.17 -18.72 1.65
CA LYS A 98 14.46 -19.56 2.84
C LYS A 98 14.79 -21.01 2.47
N GLU A 99 14.40 -21.44 1.28
CA GLU A 99 14.57 -22.82 0.81
C GLU A 99 15.84 -22.98 -0.03
N ASP A 100 16.40 -21.89 -0.58
CA ASP A 100 17.68 -21.91 -1.31
C ASP A 100 18.84 -21.46 -0.40
N PRO A 101 19.73 -22.38 0.04
CA PRO A 101 20.88 -22.03 0.88
C PRO A 101 21.91 -21.12 0.21
N LYS A 102 21.81 -20.88 -1.11
CA LYS A 102 22.66 -19.93 -1.84
C LYS A 102 22.07 -18.52 -1.88
N ALA A 103 20.79 -18.36 -1.52
CA ALA A 103 20.10 -17.08 -1.45
C ALA A 103 20.23 -16.45 -0.05
N PHE A 104 19.87 -15.17 0.06
CA PHE A 104 19.73 -14.52 1.37
C PHE A 104 18.56 -15.17 2.14
N GLN A 105 18.79 -15.45 3.41
CA GLN A 105 17.79 -16.10 4.28
C GLN A 105 16.84 -15.10 4.95
N THR A 106 17.21 -13.82 4.96
CA THR A 106 16.46 -12.71 5.53
C THR A 106 16.39 -11.55 4.56
N VAL A 107 15.33 -10.74 4.65
CA VAL A 107 15.17 -9.55 3.83
C VAL A 107 16.16 -8.48 4.27
N GLN A 108 16.40 -8.33 5.59
CA GLN A 108 17.36 -7.34 6.07
C GLN A 108 18.78 -7.63 5.58
N SER A 109 19.23 -8.89 5.55
CA SER A 109 20.59 -9.19 5.06
C SER A 109 20.76 -8.91 3.57
N ALA A 110 19.70 -9.06 2.77
CA ALA A 110 19.70 -8.63 1.38
C ALA A 110 19.79 -7.11 1.24
N ILE A 111 18.99 -6.34 2.02
CA ILE A 111 19.05 -4.88 2.07
C ILE A 111 20.46 -4.41 2.44
N ASP A 112 21.02 -4.93 3.54
CA ASP A 112 22.35 -4.58 4.04
C ASP A 112 23.43 -4.83 2.97
N SER A 113 23.27 -5.87 2.14
CA SER A 113 24.22 -6.22 1.08
C SER A 113 24.28 -5.21 -0.06
N ILE A 114 23.16 -4.55 -0.36
CA ILE A 114 23.05 -3.49 -1.37
C ILE A 114 23.56 -2.18 -0.77
N GLU A 115 23.11 -1.83 0.44
CA GLU A 115 23.51 -0.59 1.12
C GLU A 115 25.01 -0.52 1.38
N LYS A 116 25.64 -1.65 1.74
CA LYS A 116 27.09 -1.73 1.94
C LYS A 116 27.89 -1.38 0.67
N LYS A 117 27.30 -1.54 -0.51
CA LYS A 117 27.93 -1.18 -1.79
C LYS A 117 27.66 0.27 -2.19
N GLU A 118 26.83 1.00 -1.43
CA GLU A 118 26.45 2.40 -1.70
C GLU A 118 25.93 2.60 -3.14
N GLN A 119 25.07 1.68 -3.60
CA GLN A 119 24.50 1.69 -4.94
C GLN A 119 22.99 1.45 -4.90
N SER A 120 22.30 1.85 -5.97
CA SER A 120 20.95 1.38 -6.28
C SER A 120 20.92 -0.14 -6.41
N GLY A 121 19.79 -0.77 -6.13
CA GLY A 121 19.70 -2.22 -6.31
C GLY A 121 18.30 -2.77 -6.26
N THR A 122 18.15 -3.96 -6.82
CA THR A 122 16.88 -4.67 -6.84
C THR A 122 16.94 -5.95 -6.02
N ILE A 123 15.99 -6.10 -5.11
CA ILE A 123 15.84 -7.28 -4.25
C ILE A 123 14.57 -8.02 -4.69
N PHE A 124 14.71 -9.30 -5.00
CA PHE A 124 13.59 -10.20 -5.23
C PHE A 124 13.36 -11.10 -4.01
N ILE A 125 12.12 -11.19 -3.54
CA ILE A 125 11.74 -11.98 -2.37
C ILE A 125 10.77 -13.08 -2.81
N ARG A 126 11.15 -14.34 -2.60
CA ARG A 126 10.29 -15.49 -2.86
C ARG A 126 9.08 -15.53 -1.94
N ASN A 127 8.11 -16.36 -2.27
CA ASN A 127 7.00 -16.67 -1.39
C ASN A 127 7.51 -17.22 -0.06
N GLY A 128 6.95 -16.74 1.04
CA GLY A 128 7.38 -17.10 2.38
C GLY A 128 6.87 -16.11 3.42
N PHE A 129 6.91 -16.55 4.67
CA PHE A 129 6.62 -15.72 5.83
C PHE A 129 7.93 -15.27 6.49
N TYR A 130 8.21 -13.97 6.48
CA TYR A 130 9.44 -13.36 6.97
C TYR A 130 9.13 -12.56 8.23
N TYR A 131 9.40 -13.17 9.40
CA TYR A 131 9.17 -12.56 10.70
C TYR A 131 10.42 -11.78 11.16
N GLU A 132 10.50 -10.51 10.80
CA GLU A 132 11.61 -9.63 11.17
C GLU A 132 11.22 -8.16 10.98
N LYS A 133 12.03 -7.27 11.57
CA LYS A 133 11.94 -5.84 11.28
C LYS A 133 12.90 -5.49 10.17
N ASN A 134 12.43 -4.69 9.22
CA ASN A 134 13.23 -4.25 8.11
C ASN A 134 13.40 -2.73 8.09
N ARG A 135 14.57 -2.28 7.65
CA ARG A 135 14.90 -0.88 7.49
C ARG A 135 15.73 -0.66 6.23
N ILE A 136 15.30 0.29 5.39
CA ILE A 136 16.05 0.79 4.23
C ILE A 136 16.49 2.23 4.50
N GLN A 137 17.73 2.53 4.12
CA GLN A 137 18.36 3.84 4.10
C GLN A 137 19.08 4.16 2.78
N GLY A 138 19.38 3.17 1.95
CA GLY A 138 19.98 3.41 0.63
C GLY A 138 18.98 3.96 -0.40
N GLU A 139 19.46 4.85 -1.26
CA GLU A 139 18.70 5.42 -2.39
C GLU A 139 18.46 4.37 -3.48
N ASP A 140 17.34 4.49 -4.20
CA ASP A 140 16.97 3.68 -5.37
C ASP A 140 17.04 2.15 -5.13
N ILE A 141 16.68 1.71 -3.92
CA ILE A 141 16.51 0.29 -3.61
C ILE A 141 15.06 -0.13 -3.88
N SER A 142 14.89 -1.08 -4.78
CA SER A 142 13.61 -1.64 -5.17
C SER A 142 13.40 -3.05 -4.61
N ILE A 143 12.23 -3.33 -4.04
CA ILE A 143 11.87 -4.63 -3.46
C ILE A 143 10.66 -5.22 -4.17
N PHE A 144 10.83 -6.42 -4.72
CA PHE A 144 9.78 -7.12 -5.44
C PHE A 144 9.50 -8.47 -4.77
N GLY A 145 8.26 -8.66 -4.31
CA GLY A 145 7.79 -9.97 -3.86
C GLY A 145 7.28 -10.81 -5.03
N GLU A 146 7.36 -12.13 -4.88
CA GLU A 146 6.81 -13.10 -5.83
C GLU A 146 5.28 -13.04 -5.90
N SER A 147 4.62 -12.71 -4.78
CA SER A 147 3.16 -12.62 -4.69
C SER A 147 2.72 -11.71 -3.56
N SER A 148 1.75 -10.81 -3.84
CA SER A 148 1.20 -9.91 -2.82
C SER A 148 0.55 -10.65 -1.66
N THR A 149 0.11 -11.90 -1.86
CA THR A 149 -0.57 -12.71 -0.83
C THR A 149 0.29 -13.79 -0.18
N GLN A 150 1.48 -14.07 -0.72
CA GLN A 150 2.33 -15.19 -0.25
C GLN A 150 3.76 -14.76 0.11
N THR A 151 4.23 -13.60 -0.34
CA THR A 151 5.43 -12.94 0.18
C THR A 151 5.02 -12.00 1.31
N ILE A 152 5.21 -12.41 2.56
CA ILE A 152 4.68 -11.73 3.74
C ILE A 152 5.82 -11.28 4.66
N LEU A 153 5.95 -9.96 4.87
CA LEU A 153 6.84 -9.36 5.85
C LEU A 153 6.04 -9.02 7.09
N SER A 154 6.38 -9.60 8.24
CA SER A 154 5.56 -9.52 9.46
C SER A 154 6.39 -9.21 10.70
N TYR A 155 5.80 -8.44 11.60
CA TYR A 155 6.26 -8.29 12.99
C TYR A 155 5.07 -7.96 13.91
N ASP A 156 5.31 -7.71 15.20
CA ASP A 156 4.24 -7.54 16.21
C ASP A 156 4.53 -6.43 17.25
N ASP A 157 5.40 -5.47 16.93
CA ASP A 157 5.71 -4.38 17.84
C ASP A 157 4.55 -3.38 17.96
N PHE A 158 4.38 -2.83 19.16
CA PHE A 158 3.36 -1.83 19.45
C PHE A 158 3.91 -0.76 20.41
N SER A 159 3.32 0.42 20.38
CA SER A 159 3.92 1.60 21.00
C SER A 159 4.10 1.52 22.52
N ALA A 160 3.25 0.81 23.27
CA ALA A 160 3.45 0.63 24.70
C ALA A 160 4.27 -0.62 25.09
N LYS A 161 4.82 -1.37 24.13
CA LYS A 161 5.75 -2.47 24.41
C LYS A 161 6.96 -1.93 25.14
N VAL A 162 7.36 -2.56 26.25
CA VAL A 162 8.59 -2.20 26.96
C VAL A 162 9.76 -2.82 26.22
N ILE A 163 10.73 -2.02 25.80
CA ILE A 163 11.86 -2.44 24.95
C ILE A 163 13.24 -2.26 25.62
N GLY A 164 13.29 -1.67 26.81
CA GLY A 164 14.54 -1.44 27.55
C GLY A 164 14.42 -1.78 29.03
N GLU A 165 15.56 -2.06 29.66
CA GLU A 165 15.63 -2.47 31.08
C GLU A 165 15.07 -1.41 32.04
N ASN A 166 15.08 -0.14 31.64
CA ASN A 166 14.58 0.99 32.43
C ASN A 166 13.08 1.30 32.20
N GLY A 167 12.32 0.37 31.60
CA GLY A 167 10.90 0.57 31.33
C GLY A 167 10.60 1.48 30.12
N GLU A 168 11.59 1.69 29.24
CA GLU A 168 11.41 2.48 28.02
C GLU A 168 10.35 1.83 27.12
N ARG A 169 9.39 2.62 26.64
CA ARG A 169 8.33 2.18 25.72
C ARG A 169 8.78 2.28 24.28
N CYS A 170 8.36 1.35 23.42
CA CYS A 170 8.66 1.33 21.99
C CYS A 170 8.27 2.65 21.29
N GLY A 171 7.09 3.18 21.58
CA GLY A 171 6.51 4.33 20.88
C GLY A 171 6.11 3.98 19.44
N THR A 172 5.22 4.80 18.85
CA THR A 172 4.76 4.58 17.47
C THR A 172 5.93 4.55 16.48
N PHE A 173 6.91 5.45 16.65
CA PHE A 173 8.05 5.61 15.74
C PHE A 173 8.97 4.39 15.64
N ARG A 174 8.98 3.51 16.66
CA ARG A 174 9.75 2.25 16.63
C ARG A 174 8.87 1.03 16.48
N SER A 175 7.55 1.16 16.43
CA SER A 175 6.65 0.05 16.13
C SER A 175 6.63 -0.49 14.68
N PRO A 176 7.16 0.19 13.63
CA PRO A 176 7.04 -0.31 12.26
C PRO A 176 7.64 -1.70 12.06
N THR A 177 6.91 -2.58 11.37
CA THR A 177 7.48 -3.80 10.76
C THR A 177 8.52 -3.43 9.71
N PHE A 178 8.20 -2.48 8.84
CA PHE A 178 9.09 -2.01 7.77
C PHE A 178 9.26 -0.48 7.84
N THR A 179 10.50 -0.01 7.79
CA THR A 179 10.82 1.42 7.78
C THR A 179 11.64 1.80 6.55
N ILE A 180 11.12 2.73 5.74
CA ILE A 180 11.88 3.44 4.71
C ILE A 180 12.29 4.79 5.32
N THR A 181 13.58 4.95 5.56
CA THR A 181 14.08 6.17 6.21
C THR A 181 14.29 7.30 5.23
N ASN A 182 14.49 8.52 5.75
CA ASN A 182 14.53 9.75 4.97
C ASN A 182 15.63 9.87 3.93
N THR A 183 16.63 8.98 3.96
CA THR A 183 17.68 8.92 2.93
C THR A 183 17.37 7.93 1.83
N ALA A 184 16.35 7.07 1.97
CA ALA A 184 16.00 6.05 0.99
C ALA A 184 15.11 6.60 -0.14
N ILE A 185 15.57 7.69 -0.79
CA ILE A 185 14.86 8.33 -1.90
C ILE A 185 14.67 7.33 -3.04
N GLY A 186 13.50 7.36 -3.70
CA GLY A 186 13.26 6.55 -4.89
C GLY A 186 12.93 5.08 -4.61
N CYS A 187 12.67 4.71 -3.34
CA CYS A 187 12.36 3.32 -3.00
C CYS A 187 11.07 2.84 -3.71
N GLN A 188 11.14 1.66 -4.31
CA GLN A 188 9.99 1.02 -4.96
C GLN A 188 9.66 -0.30 -4.27
N MET A 189 8.38 -0.58 -4.04
CA MET A 189 7.97 -1.90 -3.58
C MET A 189 6.75 -2.43 -4.33
N MET A 190 6.76 -3.72 -4.67
CA MET A 190 5.64 -4.33 -5.37
C MET A 190 5.42 -5.80 -4.99
N ASN A 191 4.17 -6.25 -5.08
CA ASN A 191 3.76 -7.66 -4.96
C ASN A 191 4.15 -8.33 -3.64
N LEU A 192 3.93 -7.67 -2.51
CA LEU A 192 4.13 -8.27 -1.18
C LEU A 192 3.11 -7.77 -0.15
N THR A 193 3.01 -8.48 0.96
CA THR A 193 2.31 -8.04 2.16
C THR A 193 3.31 -7.49 3.18
N ILE A 194 2.99 -6.36 3.81
CA ILE A 194 3.64 -5.90 5.04
C ILE A 194 2.57 -5.82 6.13
N GLU A 195 2.76 -6.55 7.21
CA GLU A 195 1.80 -6.57 8.31
C GLU A 195 2.45 -6.31 9.67
N ASN A 196 1.65 -5.70 10.55
CA ASN A 196 1.91 -5.71 11.98
C ASN A 196 0.78 -6.46 12.67
N THR A 197 1.14 -7.57 13.30
CA THR A 197 0.21 -8.58 13.84
C THR A 197 -0.12 -8.35 15.30
N TYR A 198 0.25 -7.20 15.88
CA TYR A 198 -0.09 -6.86 17.25
C TYR A 198 -1.59 -7.01 17.53
N ASP A 199 -1.92 -7.92 18.45
CA ASP A 199 -3.28 -8.15 18.91
C ASP A 199 -3.62 -7.17 20.04
N ARG A 200 -4.41 -6.15 19.70
CA ARG A 200 -4.86 -5.14 20.66
C ARG A 200 -5.80 -5.67 21.75
N TYR A 201 -6.40 -6.84 21.56
CA TYR A 201 -7.36 -7.45 22.49
C TYR A 201 -6.69 -8.39 23.49
N ASN A 202 -5.62 -9.07 23.07
CA ASN A 202 -4.88 -10.01 23.89
C ASN A 202 -3.52 -9.46 24.30
N ARG A 203 -3.52 -8.39 25.09
CA ARG A 203 -2.27 -7.80 25.60
C ARG A 203 -1.82 -8.46 26.91
N PRO A 204 -0.59 -8.98 27.00
CA PRO A 204 -0.04 -9.49 28.25
C PRO A 204 0.04 -8.40 29.33
N GLY A 205 -0.51 -8.67 30.51
CA GLY A 205 -0.40 -7.80 31.68
C GLY A 205 -1.33 -6.59 31.71
N ILE A 206 -2.32 -6.52 30.83
CA ILE A 206 -3.44 -5.56 30.92
C ILE A 206 -4.75 -6.36 30.98
N GLU A 207 -5.72 -5.85 31.73
CA GLU A 207 -7.09 -6.39 31.73
C GLU A 207 -7.60 -6.56 30.31
N SER A 208 -8.34 -7.65 30.08
CA SER A 208 -8.89 -7.94 28.78
C SER A 208 -9.79 -6.79 28.32
N TYR A 209 -9.91 -6.66 27.01
CA TYR A 209 -10.76 -5.65 26.42
C TYR A 209 -12.21 -5.70 26.95
N GLU A 210 -12.75 -6.91 27.13
CA GLU A 210 -14.11 -7.16 27.63
C GLU A 210 -14.29 -6.66 29.06
N GLU A 211 -13.30 -6.90 29.93
CA GLU A 211 -13.28 -6.38 31.30
C GLU A 211 -13.27 -4.85 31.32
N ARG A 212 -12.45 -4.24 30.46
CA ARG A 212 -12.36 -2.77 30.37
C ARG A 212 -13.63 -2.12 29.85
N ILE A 213 -14.32 -2.75 28.89
CA ILE A 213 -15.67 -2.34 28.48
C ILE A 213 -16.65 -2.47 29.64
N ALA A 214 -16.67 -3.62 30.32
CA ALA A 214 -17.60 -3.87 31.41
C ALA A 214 -17.44 -2.85 32.55
N GLN A 215 -16.23 -2.34 32.75
CA GLN A 215 -15.91 -1.30 33.74
C GLN A 215 -16.11 0.13 33.23
N GLY A 216 -16.39 0.34 31.94
CA GLY A 216 -16.50 1.67 31.33
C GLY A 216 -15.17 2.44 31.26
N THR A 217 -14.03 1.74 31.30
CA THR A 217 -12.66 2.33 31.29
C THR A 217 -11.99 2.25 29.91
N TYR A 218 -12.71 1.76 28.91
CA TYR A 218 -12.21 1.68 27.53
C TYR A 218 -12.52 2.98 26.76
N ASP A 219 -11.50 3.58 26.15
CA ASP A 219 -11.66 4.65 25.15
C ASP A 219 -10.77 4.33 23.95
N ILE A 220 -11.31 4.36 22.74
CA ILE A 220 -10.55 4.10 21.51
C ILE A 220 -9.35 5.07 21.32
N ASN A 221 -9.41 6.23 21.98
CA ASN A 221 -8.38 7.27 22.00
C ASN A 221 -7.54 7.25 23.29
N ASP A 222 -7.74 6.29 24.19
CA ASP A 222 -7.18 6.26 25.55
C ASP A 222 -5.66 6.24 25.64
N GLY A 223 -4.95 6.11 24.52
CA GLY A 223 -3.50 6.25 24.49
C GLY A 223 -2.77 5.17 25.30
N TYR A 224 -3.37 4.01 25.59
CA TYR A 224 -2.64 2.88 26.22
C TYR A 224 -1.52 2.30 25.33
N GLY A 225 -1.29 2.92 24.18
CA GLY A 225 -0.17 2.66 23.30
C GLY A 225 -0.37 1.38 22.49
N CYS A 226 -1.47 1.34 21.74
CA CYS A 226 -1.81 0.23 20.85
C CYS A 226 -1.49 0.52 19.37
N GLN A 227 -0.85 1.66 19.07
CA GLN A 227 -0.33 1.97 17.74
C GLN A 227 0.68 0.89 17.34
N ALA A 228 0.50 0.33 16.14
CA ALA A 228 1.28 -0.78 15.63
C ALA A 228 1.47 -0.59 14.13
N VAL A 229 2.57 0.04 13.74
CA VAL A 229 2.80 0.42 12.35
C VAL A 229 3.23 -0.79 11.53
N ALA A 230 2.63 -0.99 10.35
CA ALA A 230 3.11 -1.98 9.38
C ALA A 230 4.22 -1.38 8.52
N LEU A 231 3.95 -0.24 7.87
CA LEU A 231 4.91 0.46 7.03
C LEU A 231 5.06 1.92 7.48
N ARG A 232 6.31 2.38 7.62
CA ARG A 232 6.66 3.79 7.78
C ARG A 232 7.49 4.27 6.60
N VAL A 233 7.13 5.43 6.04
CA VAL A 233 7.81 6.04 4.91
C VAL A 233 8.19 7.48 5.24
N ASP A 234 9.49 7.77 5.27
CA ASP A 234 10.05 9.09 5.56
C ASP A 234 10.86 9.68 4.38
N ALA A 235 10.83 9.07 3.18
CA ALA A 235 11.66 9.42 2.02
C ALA A 235 10.86 9.96 0.83
N ASP A 236 11.47 10.84 0.05
CA ASP A 236 10.84 11.33 -1.17
C ASP A 236 10.82 10.28 -2.31
N GLN A 237 9.90 10.46 -3.26
CA GLN A 237 9.79 9.67 -4.48
C GLN A 237 9.60 8.16 -4.28
N CYS A 238 8.90 7.75 -3.21
CA CYS A 238 8.67 6.32 -2.94
C CYS A 238 7.37 5.82 -3.58
N SER A 239 7.44 4.68 -4.28
CA SER A 239 6.30 4.14 -5.04
C SER A 239 5.98 2.70 -4.69
N PHE A 240 4.68 2.41 -4.58
CA PHE A 240 4.16 1.18 -4.02
C PHE A 240 3.06 0.64 -4.92
N ARG A 241 3.16 -0.62 -5.35
CA ARG A 241 2.18 -1.22 -6.27
C ARG A 241 1.75 -2.59 -5.85
N ASN A 242 0.45 -2.85 -5.85
CA ASN A 242 -0.11 -4.15 -5.45
C ASN A 242 0.48 -4.63 -4.10
N LEU A 243 0.63 -3.70 -3.16
CA LEU A 243 0.98 -4.03 -1.79
C LEU A 243 -0.28 -4.36 -1.01
N ILE A 244 -0.13 -5.21 -0.01
CA ILE A 244 -1.12 -5.41 1.03
C ILE A 244 -0.52 -4.92 2.35
N LEU A 245 -1.07 -3.86 2.92
CA LEU A 245 -0.65 -3.29 4.20
C LEU A 245 -1.74 -3.56 5.23
N GLN A 246 -1.39 -4.23 6.34
CA GLN A 246 -2.38 -4.60 7.36
C GLN A 246 -1.86 -4.40 8.78
N SER A 247 -2.67 -3.74 9.61
CA SER A 247 -2.51 -3.71 11.06
C SER A 247 -3.86 -3.36 11.70
N GLY A 248 -3.86 -2.96 12.97
CA GLY A 248 -4.95 -2.24 13.62
C GLY A 248 -4.75 -0.73 13.54
N GLN A 249 -4.43 -0.11 14.67
CA GLN A 249 -4.20 1.32 14.79
C GLN A 249 -2.84 1.73 14.21
N ASP A 250 -2.81 2.84 13.46
CA ASP A 250 -1.61 3.43 12.85
C ASP A 250 -0.94 2.52 11.79
N THR A 251 -1.72 1.84 10.93
CA THR A 251 -1.20 0.86 9.96
C THR A 251 -0.10 1.41 9.03
N LEU A 252 -0.36 2.54 8.37
CA LEU A 252 0.57 3.18 7.44
C LEU A 252 0.96 4.56 7.97
N PHE A 253 2.23 4.69 8.37
CA PHE A 253 2.83 5.96 8.75
C PHE A 253 3.45 6.61 7.51
N ASP A 254 2.60 7.29 6.76
CA ASP A 254 2.88 8.01 5.52
C ASP A 254 3.43 9.42 5.81
N ASN A 255 4.70 9.51 6.22
CA ASN A 255 5.16 10.65 6.99
C ASN A 255 5.73 11.81 6.16
N ILE A 256 6.82 11.63 5.43
CA ILE A 256 7.54 12.73 4.76
C ILE A 256 7.93 12.30 3.36
N GLY A 257 7.72 13.17 2.38
CA GLY A 257 8.06 12.93 0.97
C GLY A 257 6.83 12.94 0.07
N ARG A 258 7.05 12.70 -1.22
CA ARG A 258 6.01 12.39 -2.19
C ARG A 258 5.92 10.89 -2.38
N HIS A 259 4.72 10.32 -2.26
CA HIS A 259 4.52 8.89 -2.41
C HIS A 259 3.39 8.55 -3.36
N TYR A 260 3.49 7.40 -4.02
CA TYR A 260 2.46 6.90 -4.92
C TYR A 260 2.10 5.45 -4.57
N PHE A 261 0.84 5.23 -4.18
CA PHE A 261 0.28 3.91 -3.92
C PHE A 261 -0.71 3.57 -5.03
N TYR A 262 -0.45 2.52 -5.81
CA TYR A 262 -1.29 2.10 -6.93
C TYR A 262 -1.78 0.67 -6.77
N HIS A 263 -3.09 0.46 -6.81
CA HIS A 263 -3.72 -0.86 -6.62
C HIS A 263 -3.28 -1.56 -5.31
N CYS A 264 -3.03 -0.80 -4.25
CA CYS A 264 -2.71 -1.35 -2.94
C CYS A 264 -3.99 -1.66 -2.14
N LYS A 265 -3.88 -2.60 -1.20
CA LYS A 265 -4.89 -2.84 -0.15
C LYS A 265 -4.32 -2.35 1.16
N ILE A 266 -5.03 -1.44 1.84
CA ILE A 266 -4.58 -0.86 3.12
C ILE A 266 -5.69 -1.07 4.13
N ALA A 267 -5.44 -1.91 5.14
CA ALA A 267 -6.44 -2.30 6.13
C ALA A 267 -6.02 -1.93 7.56
N GLY A 268 -6.90 -1.25 8.29
CA GLY A 268 -6.68 -0.86 9.67
C GLY A 268 -7.94 -0.34 10.35
N ASP A 269 -7.79 0.23 11.55
CA ASP A 269 -8.93 0.76 12.33
C ASP A 269 -8.83 2.28 12.63
N VAL A 270 -7.97 2.68 13.55
CA VAL A 270 -7.80 4.06 14.02
C VAL A 270 -6.61 4.67 13.31
N ASP A 271 -6.81 5.83 12.69
CA ASP A 271 -5.78 6.64 12.04
C ASP A 271 -4.87 5.83 11.12
N PHE A 272 -5.44 4.85 10.41
CA PHE A 272 -4.62 3.81 9.80
C PHE A 272 -3.86 4.27 8.54
N ILE A 273 -4.13 5.48 8.05
CA ILE A 273 -3.29 6.24 7.14
C ILE A 273 -3.01 7.61 7.77
N PHE A 274 -1.78 7.88 8.20
CA PHE A 274 -1.45 9.09 8.96
C PHE A 274 -0.05 9.60 8.67
N GLY A 275 0.18 10.91 8.88
CA GLY A 275 1.46 11.56 8.60
C GLY A 275 1.35 12.90 7.84
N GLU A 276 2.46 13.38 7.30
CA GLU A 276 2.62 14.71 6.71
C GLU A 276 2.84 14.67 5.18
N ALA A 277 2.91 13.49 4.56
CA ALA A 277 3.37 13.33 3.18
C ALA A 277 2.42 13.93 2.13
N GLN A 278 2.96 14.07 0.91
CA GLN A 278 2.20 14.38 -0.30
C GLN A 278 1.98 13.10 -1.09
N SER A 279 0.85 12.45 -0.86
CA SER A 279 0.64 11.08 -1.33
C SER A 279 -0.57 10.96 -2.22
N VAL A 280 -0.40 10.24 -3.32
CA VAL A 280 -1.50 9.81 -4.18
C VAL A 280 -1.75 8.33 -3.94
N TYR A 281 -2.98 8.02 -3.52
CA TYR A 281 -3.51 6.67 -3.45
C TYR A 281 -4.47 6.51 -4.63
N GLU A 282 -4.09 5.73 -5.64
CA GLU A 282 -4.86 5.56 -6.87
C GLU A 282 -5.36 4.12 -7.00
N LYS A 283 -6.69 3.97 -7.16
CA LYS A 283 -7.36 2.66 -7.31
C LYS A 283 -7.03 1.66 -6.18
N CYS A 284 -6.83 2.17 -4.97
CA CYS A 284 -6.57 1.36 -3.79
C CYS A 284 -7.86 0.89 -3.11
N ASP A 285 -7.79 -0.27 -2.47
CA ASP A 285 -8.80 -0.71 -1.51
C ASP A 285 -8.40 -0.25 -0.11
N ILE A 286 -9.25 0.56 0.50
CA ILE A 286 -9.06 1.13 1.83
C ILE A 286 -10.07 0.45 2.76
N ILE A 287 -9.59 -0.42 3.64
CA ILE A 287 -10.42 -1.41 4.34
C ILE A 287 -10.48 -1.12 5.84
N SER A 288 -11.62 -0.62 6.31
CA SER A 288 -11.87 -0.40 7.74
C SER A 288 -12.15 -1.73 8.45
N ARG A 289 -11.35 -2.07 9.46
CA ARG A 289 -11.46 -3.30 10.24
C ARG A 289 -12.45 -3.14 11.39
N ASP A 290 -13.05 -4.26 11.79
CA ASP A 290 -13.94 -4.27 12.95
C ASP A 290 -13.16 -4.17 14.26
N ILE A 291 -13.71 -3.40 15.19
CA ILE A 291 -13.25 -3.29 16.56
C ILE A 291 -14.45 -3.19 17.48
N TYR A 292 -14.34 -3.58 18.75
CA TYR A 292 -15.51 -3.62 19.64
C TYR A 292 -16.04 -2.24 20.11
N SER A 293 -15.47 -1.12 19.69
CA SER A 293 -15.86 0.24 20.10
C SER A 293 -16.59 1.04 19.03
N LEU A 294 -17.19 2.16 19.45
CA LEU A 294 -17.74 3.18 18.56
C LEU A 294 -17.07 4.54 18.85
N PRO A 295 -16.69 5.33 17.82
CA PRO A 295 -16.66 4.94 16.40
C PRO A 295 -15.70 3.76 16.17
N LYS A 296 -15.86 3.04 15.05
CA LYS A 296 -15.04 1.88 14.68
C LYS A 296 -13.65 2.27 14.16
N GLY A 297 -13.43 3.54 13.84
CA GLY A 297 -12.16 4.00 13.30
C GLY A 297 -12.20 5.35 12.62
N TYR A 298 -11.04 5.72 12.11
CA TYR A 298 -10.80 6.94 11.33
C TYR A 298 -9.83 6.54 10.21
N ILE A 299 -10.22 6.75 8.95
CA ILE A 299 -9.41 6.28 7.82
C ILE A 299 -8.10 7.07 7.73
N VAL A 300 -8.20 8.39 7.76
CA VAL A 300 -7.07 9.28 7.54
C VAL A 300 -6.84 10.24 8.71
N ALA A 301 -5.60 10.37 9.17
CA ALA A 301 -5.20 11.38 10.15
C ALA A 301 -4.01 12.22 9.64
N PRO A 302 -4.25 13.17 8.73
CA PRO A 302 -3.17 13.96 8.14
C PRO A 302 -2.73 15.08 9.08
N ARG A 303 -1.45 15.41 9.02
CA ARG A 303 -0.83 16.57 9.69
C ARG A 303 -0.07 17.47 8.72
N THR A 304 -0.48 17.45 7.45
CA THR A 304 0.08 18.27 6.37
C THR A 304 0.38 19.68 6.85
N ASN A 305 1.61 20.13 6.62
CA ASN A 305 2.02 21.48 6.99
C ASN A 305 1.29 22.51 6.11
N ILE A 306 0.86 23.61 6.73
CA ILE A 306 0.07 24.68 6.09
C ILE A 306 0.73 25.24 4.83
N ASN A 307 2.06 25.21 4.74
CA ASN A 307 2.81 25.71 3.59
C ASN A 307 2.75 24.77 2.38
N PHE A 308 2.36 23.51 2.56
CA PHE A 308 2.21 22.55 1.46
C PHE A 308 0.79 22.63 0.90
N GLU A 309 0.67 22.92 -0.39
CA GLU A 309 -0.64 23.03 -1.07
C GLU A 309 -1.42 21.71 -1.00
N PHE A 310 -0.72 20.60 -1.23
CA PHE A 310 -1.28 19.26 -1.24
C PHE A 310 -0.89 18.49 0.03
N GLY A 311 -1.82 17.66 0.50
CA GLY A 311 -1.56 16.53 1.39
C GLY A 311 -1.88 15.23 0.66
N TYR A 312 -2.87 14.48 1.14
CA TYR A 312 -3.26 13.23 0.50
C TYR A 312 -4.31 13.43 -0.60
N LEU A 313 -4.21 12.64 -1.67
CA LEU A 313 -5.22 12.47 -2.70
C LEU A 313 -5.57 10.98 -2.77
N LEU A 314 -6.78 10.63 -2.34
CA LEU A 314 -7.38 9.33 -2.63
C LEU A 314 -8.18 9.46 -3.92
N LEU A 315 -7.70 8.82 -4.99
CA LEU A 315 -8.22 8.92 -6.34
C LEU A 315 -8.76 7.57 -6.79
N GLN A 316 -10.06 7.50 -7.09
CA GLN A 316 -10.72 6.29 -7.58
C GLN A 316 -10.56 5.08 -6.63
N CYS A 317 -10.38 5.34 -5.33
CA CYS A 317 -10.27 4.29 -4.32
C CYS A 317 -11.64 3.69 -3.97
N ARG A 318 -11.63 2.47 -3.43
CA ARG A 318 -12.81 1.85 -2.81
C ARG A 318 -12.63 1.85 -1.30
N LEU A 319 -13.53 2.52 -0.58
CA LEU A 319 -13.56 2.52 0.88
C LEU A 319 -14.52 1.40 1.31
N LEU A 320 -13.93 0.30 1.78
CA LEU A 320 -14.57 -0.98 2.11
C LEU A 320 -14.42 -1.28 3.61
N HIS A 321 -15.06 -2.35 4.09
CA HIS A 321 -14.95 -2.76 5.49
C HIS A 321 -15.04 -4.26 5.71
N THR A 322 -14.58 -4.72 6.87
CA THR A 322 -14.85 -6.06 7.41
C THR A 322 -15.77 -6.02 8.64
N ILE A 323 -16.38 -4.86 8.91
CA ILE A 323 -17.22 -4.59 10.10
C ILE A 323 -18.56 -5.34 10.03
N GLU A 324 -18.93 -6.06 11.10
CA GLU A 324 -20.17 -6.84 11.19
C GLU A 324 -21.42 -5.95 11.19
N LYS A 325 -21.39 -4.86 11.96
CA LYS A 325 -22.45 -3.84 12.05
C LYS A 325 -21.94 -2.51 11.52
N PRO A 326 -21.89 -2.34 10.18
CA PRO A 326 -21.08 -1.30 9.57
C PRO A 326 -21.70 0.09 9.63
N PHE A 327 -23.03 0.19 9.53
CA PHE A 327 -23.72 1.45 9.24
C PHE A 327 -23.29 2.62 10.13
N ASP A 328 -22.80 3.71 9.51
CA ASP A 328 -22.45 4.97 10.19
C ASP A 328 -21.46 4.77 11.36
N THR A 329 -20.36 4.05 11.15
CA THR A 329 -19.39 3.72 12.21
C THR A 329 -17.98 4.28 12.05
N VAL A 330 -17.52 4.63 10.84
CA VAL A 330 -16.13 5.07 10.59
C VAL A 330 -16.08 6.48 10.00
N TYR A 331 -15.24 7.35 10.55
CA TYR A 331 -14.99 8.67 9.98
C TYR A 331 -13.99 8.59 8.82
N LEU A 332 -14.18 9.42 7.80
CA LEU A 332 -13.24 9.58 6.69
C LEU A 332 -11.90 10.13 7.17
N ALA A 333 -11.92 11.17 8.00
CA ALA A 333 -10.69 11.78 8.50
C ALA A 333 -10.87 12.56 9.81
N ARG A 334 -9.76 12.73 10.51
CA ARG A 334 -9.61 13.70 11.61
C ARG A 334 -8.25 14.40 11.54
N PRO A 335 -8.13 15.69 11.90
CA PRO A 335 -6.90 16.45 11.66
C PRO A 335 -5.87 16.25 12.78
N TRP A 336 -4.84 15.42 12.55
CA TRP A 336 -3.75 15.26 13.52
C TRP A 336 -3.03 16.59 13.80
N ARG A 337 -2.98 17.47 12.80
CA ARG A 337 -2.73 18.91 12.97
C ARG A 337 -3.76 19.73 12.21
N GLN A 338 -3.99 20.97 12.65
CA GLN A 338 -5.09 21.83 12.21
C GLN A 338 -5.23 21.94 10.68
N ASP A 339 -4.11 21.96 9.96
CA ASP A 339 -4.07 22.19 8.50
C ASP A 339 -3.94 20.92 7.66
N GLY A 340 -4.16 19.75 8.29
CA GLY A 340 -4.17 18.45 7.63
C GLY A 340 -5.05 18.47 6.38
N ALA A 341 -4.56 17.86 5.31
CA ALA A 341 -5.18 17.93 3.99
C ALA A 341 -5.43 16.54 3.40
N VAL A 342 -6.65 16.31 2.95
CA VAL A 342 -7.03 15.12 2.18
C VAL A 342 -8.16 15.43 1.21
N MET A 343 -8.04 14.93 -0.03
CA MET A 343 -9.07 14.92 -1.05
C MET A 343 -9.51 13.48 -1.32
N PHE A 344 -10.81 13.20 -1.25
CA PHE A 344 -11.41 11.97 -1.76
C PHE A 344 -12.06 12.27 -3.11
N LYS A 345 -11.48 11.77 -4.20
CA LYS A 345 -11.88 12.07 -5.57
C LYS A 345 -12.31 10.80 -6.31
N ASP A 346 -13.55 10.77 -6.76
CA ASP A 346 -14.18 9.67 -7.50
C ASP A 346 -14.14 8.32 -6.74
N CYS A 347 -14.21 8.37 -5.41
CA CYS A 347 -14.12 7.19 -4.56
C CYS A 347 -15.48 6.50 -4.37
N TYR A 348 -15.49 5.17 -4.39
CA TYR A 348 -16.62 4.40 -3.85
C TYR A 348 -16.57 4.40 -2.33
N MET A 349 -17.69 4.69 -1.67
CA MET A 349 -17.83 4.69 -0.21
C MET A 349 -18.95 3.73 0.21
N ASP A 350 -18.59 2.67 0.94
CA ASP A 350 -19.57 1.74 1.50
C ASP A 350 -20.29 2.32 2.74
N GLN A 351 -21.38 1.68 3.16
CA GLN A 351 -22.33 2.15 4.18
C GLN A 351 -21.72 2.39 5.58
N HIS A 352 -20.48 1.94 5.81
CA HIS A 352 -19.80 2.15 7.08
C HIS A 352 -19.34 3.59 7.33
N ILE A 353 -19.21 4.38 6.26
CA ILE A 353 -18.77 5.77 6.37
C ILE A 353 -19.82 6.60 7.08
N LYS A 354 -19.37 7.37 8.08
CA LYS A 354 -20.26 8.21 8.88
C LYS A 354 -20.90 9.32 8.06
N ALA A 355 -22.16 9.63 8.36
CA ALA A 355 -22.87 10.74 7.73
C ALA A 355 -22.18 12.10 8.01
N GLN A 356 -21.60 12.25 9.20
CA GLN A 356 -20.81 13.43 9.57
C GLN A 356 -19.49 13.52 8.79
N GLY A 357 -18.92 12.39 8.35
CA GLY A 357 -17.69 12.32 7.54
C GLY A 357 -16.41 12.62 8.31
N TYR A 358 -16.31 13.79 8.95
CA TYR A 358 -15.10 14.27 9.62
C TYR A 358 -15.35 14.63 11.09
N ILE A 359 -14.30 14.50 11.91
CA ILE A 359 -14.37 14.82 13.34
C ILE A 359 -13.10 15.52 13.81
N ASP A 360 -13.27 16.35 14.83
CA ASP A 360 -12.18 17.04 15.51
C ASP A 360 -11.23 16.03 16.18
N MET A 361 -9.96 16.44 16.35
CA MET A 361 -8.96 15.62 17.02
C MET A 361 -8.38 16.35 18.24
N PRO A 362 -8.61 15.84 19.46
CA PRO A 362 -7.80 16.22 20.61
C PRO A 362 -6.42 15.57 20.48
N SER A 363 -5.35 16.37 20.53
CA SER A 363 -3.96 15.90 20.44
C SER A 363 -3.11 16.56 21.54
N GLY A 364 -3.18 16.02 22.75
CA GLY A 364 -2.49 16.58 23.91
C GLY A 364 -3.06 17.94 24.29
N SER A 365 -2.21 18.98 24.30
CA SER A 365 -2.62 20.37 24.55
C SER A 365 -3.21 21.08 23.32
N PHE A 366 -3.24 20.42 22.16
CA PHE A 366 -3.77 20.96 20.91
C PHE A 366 -5.14 20.36 20.62
N TYR A 367 -6.04 21.17 20.11
CA TYR A 367 -7.34 20.75 19.61
C TYR A 367 -7.47 21.21 18.16
N SER A 368 -7.55 20.26 17.24
CA SER A 368 -7.63 20.53 15.81
C SER A 368 -9.07 20.37 15.35
N PHE A 369 -9.63 21.42 14.76
CA PHE A 369 -11.02 21.44 14.29
C PHE A 369 -11.12 20.92 12.85
N ALA A 370 -11.97 19.94 12.59
CA ALA A 370 -12.19 19.37 11.25
C ALA A 370 -12.74 20.40 10.26
N GLU A 371 -13.58 21.33 10.72
CA GLU A 371 -14.15 22.40 9.89
C GLU A 371 -13.04 23.27 9.24
N LYS A 372 -11.93 23.48 9.96
CA LYS A 372 -10.78 24.30 9.57
C LYS A 372 -9.70 23.49 8.81
N ALA A 373 -9.77 22.16 8.85
CA ALA A 373 -8.87 21.30 8.09
C ALA A 373 -9.19 21.32 6.59
N ARG A 374 -8.26 20.92 5.73
CA ARG A 374 -8.42 20.92 4.26
C ARG A 374 -8.94 19.57 3.77
N PHE A 375 -10.10 19.19 4.28
CA PHE A 375 -10.78 17.93 3.94
C PHE A 375 -11.83 18.18 2.88
N TYR A 376 -11.74 17.45 1.77
CA TYR A 376 -12.60 17.66 0.62
C TYR A 376 -13.02 16.34 -0.04
N GLU A 377 -14.17 16.40 -0.70
CA GLU A 377 -14.68 15.33 -1.56
C GLU A 377 -15.07 15.86 -2.93
N TYR A 378 -14.95 15.02 -3.96
CA TYR A 378 -15.45 15.30 -5.30
C TYR A 378 -15.81 13.99 -6.01
N GLY A 379 -17.01 13.89 -6.57
CA GLY A 379 -17.41 12.73 -7.38
C GLY A 379 -17.55 11.39 -6.64
N SER A 380 -17.42 11.37 -5.30
CA SER A 380 -17.63 10.16 -4.49
C SER A 380 -19.04 9.60 -4.66
N TYR A 381 -19.17 8.27 -4.62
CA TYR A 381 -20.43 7.56 -4.85
C TYR A 381 -20.55 6.31 -3.96
N GLY A 382 -21.72 5.67 -3.95
CA GLY A 382 -22.02 4.52 -3.09
C GLY A 382 -22.82 4.90 -1.83
N PRO A 383 -23.23 3.91 -1.02
CA PRO A 383 -24.15 4.12 0.10
C PRO A 383 -23.58 5.00 1.23
N GLY A 384 -22.25 5.11 1.35
CA GLY A 384 -21.57 5.98 2.33
C GLY A 384 -21.21 7.38 1.79
N ALA A 385 -21.44 7.66 0.51
CA ALA A 385 -21.20 8.96 -0.11
C ALA A 385 -22.36 9.93 0.19
N LEU A 386 -22.52 10.24 1.48
CA LEU A 386 -23.56 11.12 2.00
C LEU A 386 -23.09 12.58 2.01
N THR A 387 -24.03 13.51 1.99
CA THR A 387 -23.76 14.95 2.15
C THR A 387 -24.09 15.41 3.56
N SER A 388 -23.28 16.29 4.14
CA SER A 388 -23.57 16.99 5.39
C SER A 388 -22.83 18.33 5.44
N GLU A 389 -23.17 19.21 6.39
CA GLU A 389 -22.50 20.51 6.54
C GLU A 389 -21.00 20.38 6.79
N MET A 390 -20.58 19.30 7.46
CA MET A 390 -19.16 19.01 7.71
C MET A 390 -18.42 18.46 6.48
N ARG A 391 -19.14 17.81 5.56
CA ARG A 391 -18.58 17.15 4.37
C ARG A 391 -18.45 18.12 3.20
N LYS A 392 -17.32 18.83 3.17
CA LYS A 392 -17.04 19.86 2.16
C LYS A 392 -16.82 19.25 0.77
N ILE A 393 -17.71 19.57 -0.16
CA ILE A 393 -17.47 19.33 -1.59
C ILE A 393 -16.45 20.35 -2.09
N ALA A 394 -15.42 19.88 -2.79
CA ALA A 394 -14.35 20.72 -3.31
C ALA A 394 -14.88 21.72 -4.36
N PRO A 395 -14.49 23.01 -4.29
CA PRO A 395 -14.65 23.93 -5.41
C PRO A 395 -13.91 23.42 -6.65
N ILE A 396 -14.43 23.69 -7.85
CA ILE A 396 -13.87 23.15 -9.10
C ILE A 396 -12.42 23.59 -9.33
N GLU A 397 -12.03 24.77 -8.86
CA GLU A 397 -10.66 25.28 -8.92
C GLU A 397 -9.70 24.47 -8.04
N VAL A 398 -10.19 23.92 -6.92
CA VAL A 398 -9.42 22.99 -6.07
C VAL A 398 -9.32 21.64 -6.77
N VAL A 399 -10.42 21.13 -7.33
CA VAL A 399 -10.48 19.84 -8.04
C VAL A 399 -9.52 19.79 -9.24
N ASN A 400 -9.49 20.87 -10.02
CA ASN A 400 -8.64 20.98 -11.21
C ASN A 400 -7.14 21.04 -10.85
N ARG A 401 -6.80 21.48 -9.63
CA ARG A 401 -5.43 21.46 -9.13
C ARG A 401 -5.07 20.15 -8.46
N TYR A 402 -6.00 19.48 -7.80
CA TYR A 402 -5.80 18.17 -7.16
C TYR A 402 -5.80 17.02 -8.19
N THR A 403 -4.77 17.00 -9.02
CA THR A 403 -4.45 15.90 -9.95
C THR A 403 -3.25 15.11 -9.43
N LYS A 404 -3.07 13.87 -9.92
CA LYS A 404 -1.88 13.07 -9.59
C LYS A 404 -0.60 13.82 -9.92
N GLU A 405 -0.55 14.42 -11.10
CA GLU A 405 0.62 15.12 -11.62
C GLU A 405 0.99 16.30 -10.73
N ASN A 406 0.01 17.08 -10.27
CA ASN A 406 0.29 18.25 -9.43
C ASN A 406 0.69 17.86 -8.00
N VAL A 407 0.01 16.86 -7.40
CA VAL A 407 0.34 16.37 -6.04
C VAL A 407 1.76 15.81 -5.99
N LEU A 408 2.24 15.20 -7.09
CA LEU A 408 3.58 14.63 -7.19
C LEU A 408 4.62 15.57 -7.83
N SER A 409 4.23 16.78 -8.21
CA SER A 409 5.10 17.76 -8.86
C SER A 409 6.12 18.40 -7.90
N SER A 410 6.95 19.29 -8.45
CA SER A 410 7.83 20.18 -7.68
C SER A 410 7.07 21.19 -6.81
N ASN A 411 5.77 21.36 -7.07
CA ASN A 411 4.84 22.26 -6.38
C ASN A 411 5.41 23.68 -6.14
N GLY A 412 5.91 24.31 -7.21
CA GLY A 412 6.45 25.66 -7.13
C GLY A 412 7.80 25.77 -6.41
N GLY A 413 8.56 24.67 -6.36
CA GLY A 413 9.91 24.61 -5.76
C GLY A 413 9.95 24.06 -4.33
N GLN A 414 8.86 23.44 -3.85
CA GLN A 414 8.86 22.67 -2.59
C GLN A 414 9.69 21.40 -2.71
N TYR A 415 9.70 20.79 -3.90
CA TYR A 415 10.57 19.68 -4.27
C TYR A 415 11.46 20.06 -5.45
N LEU A 416 12.51 19.26 -5.66
CA LEU A 416 13.56 19.54 -6.65
C LEU A 416 13.10 19.36 -8.10
N ASP A 417 12.07 18.57 -8.34
CA ASP A 417 11.66 18.08 -9.65
C ASP A 417 10.17 17.74 -9.73
N ASP A 418 9.67 17.56 -10.95
CA ASP A 418 8.32 17.01 -11.20
C ASP A 418 8.42 15.48 -11.29
N TRP A 419 8.16 14.80 -10.18
CA TRP A 419 8.34 13.36 -10.07
C TRP A 419 7.25 12.60 -10.84
N LYS A 420 7.67 11.57 -11.58
CA LYS A 420 6.78 10.64 -12.28
C LYS A 420 7.00 9.24 -11.70
N PRO A 421 6.05 8.71 -10.92
CA PRO A 421 6.18 7.37 -10.37
C PRO A 421 5.94 6.30 -11.45
N PHE A 422 6.72 5.22 -11.37
CA PHE A 422 6.75 4.04 -12.26
C PHE A 422 7.00 4.30 -13.75
#